data_AF-A0A3P6PPT9-F1
#
_entry.id   AF-A0A3P6PPT9-F1
#
_cell.length_a   1.000
_cell.length_b   1.000
_cell.length_c   1.000
_cell.angle_alpha   90.00
_cell.angle_beta   90.00
_cell.angle_gamma   90.00
#
_symmetry.space_group_name_H-M   'P 1'
#
loop_
_entity.id
_entity.type
_entity.pdbx_description
1 polymer ?
#
loop_
_entity_poly.entity_id
_entity_poly.type
_entity_poly.pdbx_seq_one_letter_code
_entity_poly.pdbx_strand_id
1 'polypeptide(L)'
;MTGKTEEELPLTRKRFKEARYVDEVYPFVWRNFSDAGYITLYAEDAARIGTFTYRLKVGFKDQPTDHYMRTFFQKAEEMLSNLKCLGSVPLHKEWFRYTSEFMERYSAPKFLLAFHSLLSHDDINLVEVADEDTMLHLKNLKESGAFDNALVIVMADHGHRFAEFRATHQGQLEERLPFFSLSLPKRFREGSGRTAWKNLKINKERLVVFYEICFYALCAVQ
;
A
#
# COMPACT_ATOMS: atom_id res chain seq x y z
N MET A 1 -6.74 8.13 -1.72
CA MET A 1 -7.90 8.06 -2.62
C MET A 1 -8.80 9.26 -2.37
N THR A 2 -9.58 9.69 -3.36
CA THR A 2 -10.23 11.00 -3.44
C THR A 2 -11.71 11.01 -3.03
N GLY A 3 -12.23 9.84 -2.63
CA GLY A 3 -13.68 9.60 -2.45
C GLY A 3 -14.47 9.58 -3.76
N LYS A 4 -13.80 9.54 -4.91
CA LYS A 4 -14.41 9.53 -6.25
C LYS A 4 -14.10 8.22 -6.99
N THR A 5 -15.04 7.78 -7.81
CA THR A 5 -14.90 6.66 -8.74
C THR A 5 -13.95 6.99 -9.90
N GLU A 6 -13.49 5.97 -10.62
CA GLU A 6 -12.68 6.13 -11.84
C GLU A 6 -13.41 6.99 -12.91
N GLU A 7 -14.75 6.96 -12.93
CA GLU A 7 -15.58 7.70 -13.88
C GLU A 7 -15.78 9.17 -13.50
N GLU A 8 -15.73 9.49 -12.21
CA GLU A 8 -15.81 10.86 -11.67
C GLU A 8 -14.47 11.59 -11.69
N LEU A 9 -13.38 10.85 -11.93
CA LEU A 9 -12.04 11.38 -12.01
C LEU A 9 -11.64 11.71 -13.46
N PRO A 10 -10.75 12.70 -13.67
CA PRO A 10 -10.26 13.00 -15.01
C PRO A 10 -9.63 11.78 -15.69
N LEU A 11 -9.77 11.68 -17.01
CA LEU A 11 -9.36 10.50 -17.76
C LEU A 11 -7.84 10.27 -17.73
N THR A 12 -7.41 9.14 -17.16
CA THR A 12 -5.99 8.73 -17.09
C THR A 12 -5.74 7.34 -17.69
N ARG A 13 -6.77 6.64 -18.18
CA ARG A 13 -6.65 5.27 -18.71
C ARG A 13 -5.83 5.23 -19.99
N LYS A 14 -4.76 4.41 -20.02
CA LYS A 14 -3.79 4.36 -21.13
C LYS A 14 -4.35 3.94 -22.49
N ARG A 15 -5.58 3.36 -22.52
CA ARG A 15 -6.27 2.98 -23.77
C ARG A 15 -6.81 4.17 -24.57
N PHE A 16 -6.87 5.36 -23.97
CA PHE A 16 -7.31 6.60 -24.62
C PHE A 16 -6.12 7.49 -24.92
N LYS A 17 -6.08 8.10 -26.11
CA LYS A 17 -4.94 8.92 -26.56
C LYS A 17 -4.82 10.22 -25.75
N GLU A 18 -5.97 10.78 -25.37
CA GLU A 18 -6.15 12.01 -24.61
C GLU A 18 -6.00 11.83 -23.09
N ALA A 19 -5.65 10.62 -22.63
CA ALA A 19 -5.41 10.38 -21.21
C ALA A 19 -4.32 11.31 -20.66
N ARG A 20 -4.47 11.70 -19.40
CA ARG A 20 -3.48 12.50 -18.65
C ARG A 20 -2.70 11.61 -17.68
N TYR A 21 -1.54 12.10 -17.22
CA TYR A 21 -0.80 11.41 -16.16
C TYR A 21 -1.51 11.60 -14.82
N VAL A 22 -1.40 10.63 -13.93
CA VAL A 22 -2.19 10.63 -12.68
C VAL A 22 -1.83 11.80 -11.77
N ASP A 23 -0.56 12.19 -11.72
CA ASP A 23 -0.06 13.35 -10.98
C ASP A 23 -0.59 14.68 -11.51
N GLU A 24 -0.93 14.79 -12.79
CA GLU A 24 -1.45 16.05 -13.33
C GLU A 24 -2.90 16.34 -12.94
N VAL A 25 -3.66 15.31 -12.51
CA VAL A 25 -5.11 15.41 -12.34
C VAL A 25 -5.64 14.88 -11.02
N TYR A 26 -4.93 13.96 -10.35
CA TYR A 26 -5.40 13.35 -9.11
C TYR A 26 -4.83 14.07 -7.89
N PRO A 27 -5.67 14.43 -6.91
CA PRO A 27 -5.22 15.03 -5.65
C PRO A 27 -4.70 13.94 -4.72
N PHE A 28 -3.49 13.47 -4.98
CA PHE A 28 -2.83 12.50 -4.13
C PHE A 28 -2.47 13.09 -2.77
N VAL A 29 -2.86 12.40 -1.71
CA VAL A 29 -2.72 12.90 -0.33
C VAL A 29 -1.25 12.98 0.14
N TRP A 30 -0.31 12.26 -0.49
CA TRP A 30 1.12 12.45 -0.22
C TRP A 30 1.60 13.87 -0.55
N ARG A 31 0.92 14.60 -1.45
CA ARG A 31 1.20 16.03 -1.68
C ARG A 31 0.92 16.86 -0.44
N ASN A 32 -0.23 16.64 0.21
CA ASN A 32 -0.57 17.32 1.45
C ASN A 32 0.46 17.06 2.56
N PHE A 33 1.01 15.84 2.61
CA PHE A 33 2.08 15.50 3.55
C PHE A 33 3.40 16.16 3.18
N SER A 34 3.77 16.14 1.89
CA SER A 34 4.97 16.82 1.38
C SER A 34 4.93 18.33 1.66
N ASP A 35 3.79 18.99 1.38
CA ASP A 35 3.56 20.41 1.66
C ASP A 35 3.64 20.73 3.17
N ALA A 36 3.30 19.76 4.03
CA ALA A 36 3.42 19.85 5.48
C ALA A 36 4.83 19.49 6.01
N GLY A 37 5.81 19.27 5.13
CA GLY A 37 7.20 18.97 5.47
C GLY A 37 7.48 17.51 5.84
N TYR A 38 6.61 16.58 5.46
CA TYR A 38 6.85 15.15 5.65
C TYR A 38 7.80 14.64 4.57
N ILE A 39 8.69 13.72 4.95
CA ILE A 39 9.41 12.90 3.97
C ILE A 39 8.47 11.79 3.51
N THR A 40 8.36 11.59 2.21
CA THR A 40 7.36 10.72 1.59
C THR A 40 7.99 9.52 0.86
N LEU A 41 7.40 8.33 1.01
CA LEU A 41 7.79 7.11 0.30
C LEU A 41 6.56 6.41 -0.30
N TYR A 42 6.64 6.11 -1.59
CA TYR A 42 5.79 5.13 -2.26
C TYR A 42 6.63 3.90 -2.66
N ALA A 43 6.40 2.80 -1.95
CA ALA A 43 7.11 1.54 -2.04
C ALA A 43 6.20 0.46 -2.65
N GLU A 44 6.30 0.23 -3.95
CA GLU A 44 5.58 -0.84 -4.66
C GLU A 44 6.60 -1.78 -5.30
N ASP A 45 6.34 -3.09 -5.22
CA ASP A 45 7.27 -4.17 -5.58
C ASP A 45 7.06 -4.76 -6.98
N ALA A 46 6.07 -4.28 -7.74
CA ALA A 46 5.77 -4.77 -9.08
C ALA A 46 5.59 -3.59 -10.06
N ALA A 47 6.65 -3.21 -10.78
CA ALA A 47 6.66 -2.02 -11.62
C ALA A 47 5.79 -2.16 -12.89
N ARG A 48 5.72 -3.36 -13.48
CA ARG A 48 4.92 -3.66 -14.69
C ARG A 48 3.42 -3.72 -14.45
N ILE A 49 3.00 -4.20 -13.28
CA ILE A 49 1.59 -4.35 -12.88
C ILE A 49 1.19 -3.42 -11.73
N GLY A 50 1.98 -2.37 -11.51
CA GLY A 50 1.78 -1.44 -10.41
C GLY A 50 0.43 -0.73 -10.42
N THR A 51 -0.01 -0.33 -9.23
CA THR A 51 -1.35 0.22 -8.94
C THR A 51 -1.72 1.35 -9.90
N PHE A 52 -0.80 2.27 -10.14
CA PHE A 52 -1.04 3.42 -11.01
C PHE A 52 -0.44 3.26 -12.42
N THR A 53 0.32 2.21 -12.72
CA THR A 53 1.02 2.06 -14.01
C THR A 53 0.37 1.01 -14.91
N TYR A 54 -0.32 0.02 -14.35
CA TYR A 54 -0.87 -1.10 -15.12
C TYR A 54 -1.96 -0.63 -16.11
N ARG A 55 -2.97 0.11 -15.63
CA ARG A 55 -4.11 0.56 -16.44
C ARG A 55 -4.07 2.04 -16.84
N LEU A 56 -3.31 2.84 -16.12
CA LEU A 56 -3.28 4.29 -16.29
C LEU A 56 -2.06 4.68 -17.15
N LYS A 57 -2.06 5.88 -17.70
CA LYS A 57 -1.09 6.38 -18.69
C LYS A 57 0.32 6.40 -18.13
N VAL A 58 1.01 5.25 -18.21
CA VAL A 58 2.36 4.99 -17.65
C VAL A 58 2.47 5.35 -16.15
N GLY A 59 1.34 5.66 -15.49
CA GLY A 59 1.28 6.22 -14.14
C GLY A 59 1.64 7.70 -14.11
N PHE A 60 2.80 7.98 -13.55
CA PHE A 60 3.27 9.31 -13.18
C PHE A 60 4.17 9.90 -14.25
N LYS A 61 4.05 11.21 -14.48
CA LYS A 61 5.01 11.95 -15.31
C LYS A 61 6.27 12.26 -14.54
N ASP A 62 6.11 12.78 -13.33
CA ASP A 62 7.18 13.15 -12.41
C ASP A 62 7.20 12.21 -11.20
N GLN A 63 8.33 12.12 -10.49
CA GLN A 63 8.42 11.27 -9.29
C GLN A 63 7.40 11.73 -8.23
N PRO A 64 6.51 10.86 -7.73
CA PRO A 64 5.36 11.29 -6.91
C PRO A 64 5.70 11.59 -5.44
N THR A 65 6.82 11.07 -4.94
CA THR A 65 7.24 11.10 -3.53
C THR A 65 8.77 11.26 -3.46
N ASP A 66 9.32 11.64 -2.31
CA ASP A 66 10.77 11.83 -2.12
C ASP A 66 11.55 10.54 -2.39
N HIS A 67 10.99 9.40 -1.97
CA HIS A 67 11.49 8.07 -2.28
C HIS A 67 10.47 7.31 -3.12
N TYR A 68 10.90 6.71 -4.23
CA TYR A 68 10.02 5.97 -5.13
C TYR A 68 10.67 4.67 -5.60
N MET A 69 10.24 3.53 -5.03
CA MET A 69 10.87 2.23 -5.29
C MET A 69 10.66 1.70 -6.70
N ARG A 70 9.71 2.26 -7.46
CA ARG A 70 9.42 1.77 -8.81
C ARG A 70 10.65 1.74 -9.70
N THR A 71 11.56 2.70 -9.59
CA THR A 71 12.80 2.75 -10.38
C THR A 71 13.68 1.52 -10.15
N PHE A 72 13.80 1.07 -8.88
CA PHE A 72 14.48 -0.17 -8.52
C PHE A 72 13.80 -1.38 -9.15
N PHE A 73 12.48 -1.51 -9.00
CA PHE A 73 11.75 -2.67 -9.53
C PHE A 73 11.68 -2.71 -11.05
N GLN A 74 11.65 -1.57 -11.74
CA GLN A 74 11.82 -1.52 -13.20
C GLN A 74 13.14 -2.17 -13.61
N LYS A 75 14.23 -1.86 -12.89
CA LYS A 75 15.53 -2.42 -13.21
C LYS A 75 15.66 -3.89 -12.80
N ALA A 76 15.10 -4.25 -11.66
CA ALA A 76 15.06 -5.64 -11.20
C ALA A 76 14.31 -6.55 -12.19
N GLU A 77 13.15 -6.10 -12.68
CA GLU A 77 12.34 -6.81 -13.68
C GLU A 77 13.04 -6.96 -15.05
N GLU A 78 13.94 -6.05 -15.40
CA GLU A 78 14.76 -6.15 -16.62
C GLU A 78 15.95 -7.11 -16.46
N MET A 79 16.58 -7.12 -15.28
CA MET A 79 17.86 -7.79 -15.05
C MET A 79 17.74 -9.20 -14.49
N LEU A 80 16.73 -9.45 -13.66
CA LEU A 80 16.59 -10.72 -12.97
C LEU A 80 15.75 -11.70 -13.80
N SER A 81 16.17 -12.96 -13.83
CA SER A 81 15.41 -14.03 -14.50
C SER A 81 14.09 -14.35 -13.78
N ASN A 82 14.01 -14.04 -12.48
CA ASN A 82 12.80 -14.10 -11.68
C ASN A 82 12.91 -13.12 -10.49
N LEU A 83 11.76 -12.71 -9.94
CA LEU A 83 11.68 -11.74 -8.84
C LEU A 83 11.59 -12.39 -7.45
N LYS A 84 12.03 -13.65 -7.30
CA LYS A 84 11.97 -14.34 -6.00
C LYS A 84 13.08 -13.87 -5.06
N CYS A 85 14.29 -13.68 -5.60
CA CYS A 85 15.47 -13.31 -4.81
C CYS A 85 16.30 -12.22 -5.50
N LEU A 86 16.91 -11.35 -4.69
CA LEU A 86 18.03 -10.50 -5.06
C LEU A 86 19.32 -11.15 -4.54
N GLY A 87 20.06 -11.81 -5.42
CA GLY A 87 21.18 -12.65 -4.99
C GLY A 87 20.69 -13.80 -4.10
N SER A 88 21.19 -13.88 -2.86
CA SER A 88 20.78 -14.89 -1.88
C SER A 88 19.65 -14.46 -0.96
N VAL A 89 19.13 -13.23 -1.09
CA VAL A 89 18.09 -12.71 -0.20
C VAL A 89 16.73 -12.73 -0.90
N PRO A 90 15.67 -13.27 -0.29
CA PRO A 90 14.31 -13.15 -0.82
C PRO A 90 13.93 -11.69 -1.05
N LEU A 91 13.38 -11.37 -2.21
CA LEU A 91 13.18 -9.98 -2.65
C LEU A 91 12.19 -9.22 -1.74
N HIS A 92 11.17 -9.91 -1.20
CA HIS A 92 10.23 -9.32 -0.25
C HIS A 92 10.90 -8.90 1.07
N LYS A 93 11.95 -9.60 1.51
CA LYS A 93 12.73 -9.21 2.69
C LYS A 93 13.52 -7.93 2.44
N GLU A 94 14.07 -7.75 1.24
CA GLU A 94 14.74 -6.50 0.86
C GLU A 94 13.75 -5.34 0.82
N TRP A 95 12.53 -5.59 0.34
CA TRP A 95 11.45 -4.62 0.38
C TRP A 95 11.07 -4.22 1.82
N PHE A 96 10.88 -5.19 2.72
CA PHE A 96 10.65 -4.92 4.15
C PHE A 96 11.81 -4.17 4.81
N ARG A 97 13.06 -4.53 4.47
CA ARG A 97 14.24 -3.83 5.00
C ARG A 97 14.22 -2.36 4.59
N TYR A 98 13.93 -2.07 3.33
CA TYR A 98 13.89 -0.69 2.83
C TYR A 98 12.78 0.15 3.49
N THR A 99 11.59 -0.41 3.68
CA THR A 99 10.50 0.28 4.38
C THR A 99 10.83 0.52 5.85
N SER A 100 11.47 -0.44 6.54
CA SER A 100 11.97 -0.26 7.91
C SER A 100 13.02 0.84 8.00
N GLU A 101 14.03 0.82 7.13
CA GLU A 101 15.08 1.84 7.10
C GLU A 101 14.49 3.23 6.88
N PHE A 102 13.52 3.38 5.97
CA PHE A 102 12.82 4.64 5.79
C PHE A 102 12.14 5.14 7.07
N MET A 103 11.48 4.26 7.82
CA MET A 103 10.81 4.61 9.07
C MET A 103 11.78 5.06 10.16
N GLU A 104 13.00 4.52 10.17
CA GLU A 104 14.01 4.77 11.21
C GLU A 104 14.99 5.90 10.86
N ARG A 105 15.23 6.16 9.56
CA ARG A 105 16.33 7.03 9.12
C ARG A 105 16.12 8.52 9.35
N TYR A 106 14.86 8.97 9.38
CA TYR A 106 14.50 10.38 9.46
C TYR A 106 13.94 10.75 10.82
N SER A 107 14.39 11.88 11.38
CA SER A 107 13.74 12.51 12.53
C SER A 107 12.49 13.31 12.16
N ALA A 108 12.40 13.75 10.89
CA ALA A 108 11.25 14.43 10.32
C ALA A 108 9.99 13.53 10.33
N PRO A 109 8.78 14.12 10.29
CA PRO A 109 7.56 13.35 10.09
C PRO A 109 7.61 12.63 8.74
N LYS A 110 7.00 11.44 8.67
CA LYS A 110 7.11 10.53 7.54
C LYS A 110 5.75 10.12 7.04
N PHE A 111 5.66 9.98 5.74
CA PHE A 111 4.49 9.47 5.05
C PHE A 111 4.90 8.26 4.19
N LEU A 112 4.33 7.09 4.45
CA LEU A 112 4.67 5.82 3.78
C LEU A 112 3.40 5.20 3.16
N LEU A 113 3.45 4.93 1.86
CA LEU A 113 2.56 3.97 1.18
C LEU A 113 3.39 2.78 0.74
N ALA A 114 3.12 1.60 1.29
CA ALA A 114 3.84 0.38 0.99
C ALA A 114 2.86 -0.68 0.46
N PHE A 115 3.03 -1.06 -0.80
CA PHE A 115 2.15 -1.97 -1.53
C PHE A 115 2.93 -3.19 -2.00
N HIS A 116 2.61 -4.37 -1.45
CA HIS A 116 3.29 -5.62 -1.79
C HIS A 116 2.38 -6.50 -2.65
N SER A 117 2.83 -6.84 -3.84
CA SER A 117 2.08 -7.54 -4.89
C SER A 117 2.74 -8.85 -5.31
N LEU A 118 4.08 -8.95 -5.29
CA LEU A 118 4.78 -10.04 -5.99
C LEU A 118 4.43 -11.44 -5.48
N LEU A 119 4.17 -11.59 -4.18
CA LEU A 119 3.85 -12.89 -3.57
C LEU A 119 2.34 -13.15 -3.45
N SER A 120 1.49 -12.20 -3.81
CA SER A 120 0.04 -12.31 -3.60
C SER A 120 -0.79 -12.15 -4.86
N HIS A 121 -0.20 -11.64 -5.96
CA HIS A 121 -0.96 -11.30 -7.16
C HIS A 121 -1.50 -12.54 -7.89
N ASP A 122 -0.68 -13.56 -8.14
CA ASP A 122 -1.05 -14.65 -9.08
C ASP A 122 -1.32 -16.02 -8.40
N ASP A 123 -0.76 -16.27 -7.22
CA ASP A 123 -0.81 -17.57 -6.54
C ASP A 123 -1.03 -17.39 -5.03
N ILE A 124 -2.16 -17.91 -4.53
CA ILE A 124 -2.53 -17.85 -3.12
C ILE A 124 -1.50 -18.57 -2.23
N ASN A 125 -0.81 -19.59 -2.74
CA ASN A 125 0.15 -20.36 -1.96
C ASN A 125 1.46 -19.59 -1.72
N LEU A 126 1.75 -18.56 -2.50
CA LEU A 126 2.96 -17.76 -2.31
C LEU A 126 2.82 -16.76 -1.15
N VAL A 127 1.59 -16.47 -0.70
CA VAL A 127 1.34 -15.59 0.44
C VAL A 127 1.93 -16.16 1.73
N GLU A 128 1.90 -17.49 1.90
CA GLU A 128 2.49 -18.19 3.05
C GLU A 128 4.00 -17.89 3.20
N VAL A 129 4.70 -17.64 2.09
CA VAL A 129 6.14 -17.29 2.10
C VAL A 129 6.41 -15.96 2.81
N ALA A 130 5.43 -15.03 2.81
CA ALA A 130 5.56 -13.72 3.43
C ALA A 130 4.89 -13.63 4.81
N ASP A 131 4.13 -14.63 5.26
CA ASP A 131 3.28 -14.51 6.45
C ASP A 131 4.08 -14.22 7.72
N GLU A 132 5.05 -15.10 8.05
CA GLU A 132 5.91 -14.92 9.23
C GLU A 132 6.75 -13.64 9.11
N ASP A 133 7.29 -13.35 7.93
CA ASP A 133 8.12 -12.17 7.70
C ASP A 133 7.34 -10.86 7.83
N THR A 134 6.08 -10.83 7.38
CA THR A 134 5.17 -9.68 7.55
C THR A 134 4.86 -9.45 9.03
N MET A 135 4.54 -10.53 9.75
CA MET A 135 4.30 -10.46 11.19
C MET A 135 5.54 -9.93 11.93
N LEU A 136 6.72 -10.46 11.64
CA LEU A 136 7.98 -10.03 12.24
C LEU A 136 8.30 -8.58 11.90
N HIS A 137 8.10 -8.15 10.66
CA HIS A 137 8.32 -6.76 10.25
C HIS A 137 7.44 -5.79 11.05
N LEU A 138 6.13 -6.05 11.13
CA LEU A 138 5.19 -5.23 11.90
C LEU A 138 5.50 -5.25 13.40
N LYS A 139 5.88 -6.42 13.94
CA LYS A 139 6.27 -6.57 15.34
C LYS A 139 7.53 -5.75 15.65
N ASN A 140 8.56 -5.82 14.81
CA ASN A 140 9.80 -5.07 15.00
C ASN A 140 9.58 -3.55 14.94
N LEU A 141 8.75 -3.06 14.02
CA LEU A 141 8.37 -1.64 13.96
C LEU A 141 7.58 -1.19 15.19
N LYS A 142 6.78 -2.08 15.76
CA LYS A 142 6.08 -1.80 17.02
C LYS A 142 7.05 -1.78 18.21
N GLU A 143 7.91 -2.77 18.34
CA GLU A 143 8.83 -2.93 19.47
C GLU A 143 9.95 -1.87 19.48
N SER A 144 10.37 -1.38 18.32
CA SER A 144 11.29 -0.24 18.19
C SER A 144 10.66 1.12 18.53
N GLY A 145 9.35 1.18 18.71
CA GLY A 145 8.62 2.42 18.96
C GLY A 145 8.30 3.22 17.69
N ALA A 146 8.60 2.72 16.49
CA ALA A 146 8.28 3.40 15.23
C ALA A 146 6.77 3.66 15.08
N PHE A 147 5.93 2.84 15.71
CA PHE A 147 4.47 3.01 15.71
C PHE A 147 3.91 3.86 16.87
N ASP A 148 4.71 4.28 17.84
CA ASP A 148 4.20 4.97 19.04
C ASP A 148 3.51 6.30 18.73
N ASN A 149 4.00 7.00 17.69
CA ASN A 149 3.46 8.26 17.19
C ASN A 149 2.99 8.15 15.73
N ALA A 150 2.70 6.94 15.23
CA ALA A 150 2.21 6.72 13.87
C ALA A 150 0.74 6.27 13.83
N LEU A 151 -0.02 6.79 12.87
CA LEU A 151 -1.24 6.14 12.40
C LEU A 151 -0.80 5.03 11.43
N VAL A 152 -1.16 3.79 11.74
CA VAL A 152 -0.78 2.61 10.96
C VAL A 152 -2.04 1.94 10.47
N ILE A 153 -2.08 1.60 9.20
CA ILE A 153 -3.15 0.81 8.60
C ILE A 153 -2.49 -0.33 7.85
N VAL A 154 -3.02 -1.53 8.03
CA VAL A 154 -2.63 -2.73 7.28
C VAL A 154 -3.91 -3.27 6.69
N MET A 155 -3.97 -3.40 5.36
CA MET A 155 -5.20 -3.80 4.67
C MET A 155 -4.89 -4.45 3.32
N ALA A 156 -5.68 -5.41 2.87
CA ALA A 156 -5.59 -5.90 1.49
C ALA A 156 -6.31 -4.93 0.52
N ASP A 157 -5.89 -4.86 -0.74
CA ASP A 157 -6.56 -4.06 -1.77
C ASP A 157 -7.80 -4.78 -2.35
N HIS A 158 -7.74 -6.11 -2.41
CA HIS A 158 -8.85 -7.01 -2.69
C HIS A 158 -8.57 -8.39 -2.09
N GLY A 159 -9.59 -9.25 -1.97
CA GLY A 159 -9.37 -10.67 -1.69
C GLY A 159 -8.88 -11.42 -2.92
N HIS A 160 -8.56 -12.71 -2.79
CA HIS A 160 -8.02 -13.50 -3.89
C HIS A 160 -8.97 -13.49 -5.11
N ARG A 161 -8.51 -12.92 -6.23
CA ARG A 161 -9.31 -12.68 -7.44
C ARG A 161 -8.88 -13.55 -8.63
N PHE A 162 -7.75 -14.21 -8.50
CA PHE A 162 -7.16 -15.01 -9.56
C PHE A 162 -7.43 -16.51 -9.32
N ALA A 163 -7.02 -17.36 -10.26
CA ALA A 163 -7.22 -18.83 -10.26
C ALA A 163 -8.68 -19.34 -10.39
N GLU A 164 -8.80 -20.65 -10.63
CA GLU A 164 -10.09 -21.38 -10.67
C GLU A 164 -10.85 -21.30 -9.35
N PHE A 165 -10.13 -21.05 -8.25
CA PHE A 165 -10.70 -20.95 -6.91
C PHE A 165 -11.77 -19.86 -6.80
N ARG A 166 -11.64 -18.74 -7.53
CA ARG A 166 -12.67 -17.69 -7.58
C ARG A 166 -14.03 -18.18 -8.09
N ALA A 167 -14.07 -19.23 -8.90
CA ALA A 167 -15.33 -19.79 -9.38
C ALA A 167 -16.10 -20.55 -8.29
N THR A 168 -15.46 -20.86 -7.17
CA THR A 168 -16.09 -21.53 -6.03
C THR A 168 -16.88 -20.53 -5.17
N HIS A 169 -17.84 -21.04 -4.39
CA HIS A 169 -18.58 -20.21 -3.44
C HIS A 169 -17.64 -19.57 -2.40
N GLN A 170 -16.62 -20.32 -1.95
CA GLN A 170 -15.62 -19.83 -1.00
C GLN A 170 -14.80 -18.69 -1.61
N GLY A 171 -14.30 -18.84 -2.83
CA GLY A 171 -13.53 -17.80 -3.51
C GLY A 171 -14.33 -16.50 -3.76
N GLN A 172 -15.64 -16.60 -4.01
CA GLN A 172 -16.51 -15.42 -4.11
C GLN A 172 -16.67 -14.66 -2.79
N LEU A 173 -16.64 -15.37 -1.65
CA LEU A 173 -16.66 -14.75 -0.33
C LEU A 173 -15.31 -14.11 -0.02
N GLU A 174 -14.21 -14.84 -0.26
CA GLU A 174 -12.85 -14.36 0.00
C GLU A 174 -12.50 -13.13 -0.83
N GLU A 175 -12.88 -13.07 -2.11
CA GLU A 175 -12.71 -11.88 -2.96
C GLU A 175 -13.29 -10.60 -2.31
N ARG A 176 -14.35 -10.74 -1.50
CA ARG A 176 -15.12 -9.63 -0.91
C ARG A 176 -14.76 -9.35 0.55
N LEU A 177 -13.83 -10.09 1.13
CA LEU A 177 -13.43 -9.96 2.54
C LEU A 177 -11.94 -9.62 2.67
N PRO A 178 -11.47 -8.50 2.07
CA PRO A 178 -10.09 -8.07 2.27
C PRO A 178 -9.85 -7.72 3.75
N PHE A 179 -8.69 -8.12 4.26
CA PHE A 179 -8.27 -7.75 5.61
C PHE A 179 -8.18 -6.22 5.76
N PHE A 180 -8.57 -5.69 6.92
CA PHE A 180 -8.37 -4.28 7.28
C PHE A 180 -8.11 -4.14 8.77
N SER A 181 -7.05 -3.42 9.12
CA SER A 181 -6.73 -3.05 10.49
C SER A 181 -6.20 -1.62 10.54
N LEU A 182 -6.48 -0.94 11.65
CA LEU A 182 -6.05 0.44 11.87
C LEU A 182 -5.63 0.61 13.33
N SER A 183 -4.45 1.20 13.53
CA SER A 183 -3.88 1.57 14.81
C SER A 183 -3.65 3.07 14.87
N LEU A 184 -4.04 3.69 15.98
CA LEU A 184 -3.86 5.12 16.25
C LEU A 184 -2.90 5.33 17.43
N PRO A 185 -2.03 6.36 17.38
CA PRO A 185 -1.17 6.71 18.50
C PRO A 185 -1.97 6.91 19.78
N LYS A 186 -1.44 6.44 20.92
CA LYS A 186 -2.11 6.60 22.22
C LYS A 186 -2.42 8.07 22.52
N ARG A 187 -1.45 8.97 22.29
CA ARG A 187 -1.61 10.42 22.47
C ARG A 187 -2.72 11.00 21.61
N PHE A 188 -2.89 10.53 20.37
CA PHE A 188 -3.98 10.97 19.50
C PHE A 188 -5.33 10.49 20.03
N ARG A 189 -5.45 9.22 20.43
CA ARG A 189 -6.68 8.64 20.98
C ARG A 189 -7.15 9.32 22.27
N GLU A 190 -6.21 9.76 23.11
CA GLU A 190 -6.50 10.38 24.40
C GLU A 190 -6.61 11.91 24.32
N GLY A 191 -6.00 12.53 23.32
CA GLY A 191 -6.00 13.98 23.07
C GLY A 191 -7.00 14.41 22.00
N SER A 192 -6.51 15.07 20.95
CA SER A 192 -7.32 15.69 19.89
C SER A 192 -8.16 14.70 19.09
N GLY A 193 -7.73 13.44 19.00
CA GLY A 193 -8.42 12.37 18.26
C GLY A 193 -9.49 11.62 19.04
N ARG A 194 -9.86 12.06 20.24
CA ARG A 194 -10.80 11.32 21.12
C ARG A 194 -12.14 11.03 20.46
N THR A 195 -12.71 12.00 19.75
CA THR A 195 -13.97 11.83 19.00
C THR A 195 -13.80 10.83 17.87
N ALA A 196 -12.72 10.94 17.08
CA ALA A 196 -12.42 10.01 16.00
C ALA A 196 -12.24 8.57 16.53
N TRP A 197 -11.55 8.41 17.67
CA TRP A 197 -11.37 7.11 18.32
C TRP A 197 -12.68 6.50 18.81
N LYS A 198 -13.57 7.32 19.42
CA LYS A 198 -14.92 6.86 19.81
C LYS A 198 -15.70 6.38 18.59
N ASN A 199 -15.68 7.14 17.50
CA ASN A 199 -16.36 6.77 16.26
C ASN A 199 -15.77 5.49 15.66
N LEU A 200 -14.44 5.34 15.65
CA LEU A 200 -13.80 4.14 15.14
C LEU A 200 -14.22 2.88 15.92
N LYS A 201 -14.29 2.96 17.26
CA LYS A 201 -14.78 1.84 18.08
C LYS A 201 -16.21 1.43 17.77
N ILE A 202 -17.08 2.41 17.50
CA ILE A 202 -18.49 2.17 17.15
C ILE A 202 -18.61 1.49 15.78
N ASN A 203 -17.72 1.84 14.84
CA ASN A 203 -17.79 1.34 13.46
C ASN A 203 -16.90 0.12 13.19
N LYS A 204 -16.16 -0.40 14.18
CA LYS A 204 -15.19 -1.50 13.99
C LYS A 204 -15.79 -2.82 13.46
N GLU A 205 -17.11 -3.01 13.56
CA GLU A 205 -17.85 -4.18 13.09
C GLU A 205 -18.87 -3.82 11.99
N ARG A 206 -18.78 -2.61 11.44
CA ARG A 206 -19.62 -2.16 10.34
C ARG A 206 -18.86 -2.31 9.03
N LEU A 207 -19.60 -2.58 7.96
CA LEU A 207 -19.04 -2.61 6.62
C LEU A 207 -18.42 -1.25 6.31
N VAL A 208 -17.14 -1.26 5.95
CA VAL A 208 -16.40 -0.11 5.43
C VAL A 208 -16.06 -0.43 3.99
N VAL A 209 -16.33 0.50 3.07
CA VAL A 209 -15.88 0.37 1.68
C VAL A 209 -14.61 1.19 1.45
N PHE A 210 -13.75 0.77 0.51
CA PHE A 210 -12.48 1.47 0.25
C PHE A 210 -12.62 2.97 -0.03
N TYR A 211 -13.78 3.42 -0.55
CA TYR A 211 -14.09 4.83 -0.76
C TYR A 211 -14.14 5.66 0.53
N GLU A 212 -14.43 5.03 1.67
CA GLU A 212 -14.51 5.66 2.99
C GLU A 212 -13.15 5.74 3.68
N ILE A 213 -12.14 5.03 3.16
CA ILE A 213 -10.77 5.02 3.68
C ILE A 213 -9.94 6.08 2.91
N CYS A 214 -9.84 7.27 3.49
CA CYS A 214 -9.03 8.37 2.92
C CYS A 214 -7.54 8.33 3.31
N PHE A 215 -7.07 7.32 4.07
CA PHE A 215 -5.67 7.22 4.54
C PHE A 215 -5.12 5.78 4.43
N TYR A 216 -3.79 5.69 4.32
CA TYR A 216 -2.96 4.66 3.66
C TYR A 216 -3.06 3.22 4.11
N ALA A 217 -2.37 2.32 3.42
CA ALA A 217 -2.34 0.87 3.62
C ALA A 217 -0.89 0.37 3.59
N LEU A 218 -0.55 -0.55 4.48
CA LEU A 218 0.40 -1.62 4.18
C LEU A 218 -0.43 -2.76 3.60
N CYS A 219 -0.31 -3.02 2.30
CA CYS A 219 -1.04 -4.12 1.67
C CYS A 219 -0.28 -5.43 1.81
N ALA A 220 -0.69 -6.23 2.80
CA ALA A 220 -0.50 -7.67 2.80
C ALA A 220 -1.84 -8.29 2.39
N VAL A 221 -1.87 -8.87 1.19
CA VAL A 221 -3.04 -9.60 0.69
C VAL A 221 -2.92 -11.03 1.20
N GLN A 222 -3.99 -11.54 1.82
CA GLN A 222 -4.19 -12.95 2.13
C GLN A 222 -4.45 -13.75 0.85
#